data_AF-A0A658NI25-F1
#
_entry.id   AF-A0A658NI25-F1
#
_cell.length_a   1.000
_cell.length_b   1.000
_cell.length_c   1.000
_cell.angle_alpha   90.00
_cell.angle_beta   90.00
_cell.angle_gamma   90.00
#
_symmetry.space_group_name_H-M   'P 1'
#
loop_
_entity.id
_entity.type
_entity.pdbx_description
1 polymer ?
#
loop_
_entity_poly.entity_id
_entity_poly.type
_entity_poly.pdbx_seq_one_letter_code
_entity_poly.pdbx_strand_id
1 'polypeptide(L)' 'CYSPTAEEAVTDFARQELSSYKQLPVNFYQIQTKFRDEIRPRFGLMRAKEFIMKDAYSFDTSLEAADASYQAMYDAY' A
#
# COMPACT_ATOMS: atom_id res chain seq x y z
N CYS A 1 7.17 11.13 -12.78
CA CYS A 1 8.02 10.01 -12.32
C CYS A 1 7.17 8.78 -12.14
N TYR A 2 7.60 7.61 -12.59
CA TYR A 2 6.92 6.37 -12.22
C TYR A 2 7.20 6.09 -10.74
N SER A 3 6.14 5.85 -9.95
CA SER A 3 6.28 5.59 -8.53
C SER A 3 6.55 4.10 -8.30
N PRO A 4 7.66 3.71 -7.64
CA PRO A 4 7.95 2.31 -7.33
C PRO A 4 7.01 1.73 -6.25
N THR A 5 6.41 2.62 -5.47
CA THR A 5 5.44 2.40 -4.39
C THR A 5 4.74 3.75 -4.06
N ALA A 6 3.76 3.81 -3.16
CA ALA A 6 2.93 5.00 -2.97
C ALA A 6 2.66 5.38 -1.49
N GLU A 7 3.53 5.00 -0.57
CA GLU A 7 3.44 5.29 0.86
C GLU A 7 3.31 6.80 1.10
N GLU A 8 4.18 7.61 0.49
CA GLU A 8 4.17 9.06 0.69
C GLU A 8 2.90 9.71 0.14
N ALA A 9 2.48 9.29 -1.06
CA ALA A 9 1.28 9.82 -1.71
C ALA A 9 0.01 9.49 -0.92
N VAL A 10 -0.09 8.26 -0.40
CA VAL A 10 -1.25 7.84 0.40
C VAL A 10 -1.23 8.48 1.78
N THR A 11 -0.05 8.67 2.38
CA THR A 11 0.06 9.38 3.67
C THR A 11 -0.33 10.85 3.52
N ASP A 12 0.08 11.52 2.44
CA ASP A 12 -0.31 12.91 2.17
C ASP A 12 -1.81 13.07 1.91
N PHE A 13 -2.43 12.08 1.26
CA PHE A 13 -3.87 12.02 1.08
C PHE A 13 -4.60 11.76 2.41
N ALA A 14 -4.18 10.76 3.16
CA ALA A 14 -4.74 10.42 4.45
C ALA A 14 -4.67 11.59 5.44
N ARG A 15 -3.57 12.37 5.44
CA ARG A 15 -3.43 13.58 6.24
C ARG A 15 -4.47 14.66 5.94
N GLN A 16 -4.96 14.74 4.70
CA GLN A 16 -5.96 15.73 4.29
C GLN A 16 -7.39 15.27 4.61
N GLU A 17 -7.67 13.98 4.48
CA GLU A 17 -9.01 13.41 4.64
C GLU A 17 -9.33 12.96 6.08
N LEU A 18 -8.32 12.50 6.82
CA LEU A 18 -8.46 11.99 8.19
C LEU A 18 -8.21 13.11 9.20
N SER A 19 -9.29 13.57 9.81
CA SER A 19 -9.29 14.64 10.82
C SER A 19 -9.65 14.16 12.22
N SER A 20 -10.22 12.96 12.35
CA SER A 20 -10.65 12.40 13.63
C SER A 20 -10.36 10.90 13.72
N TYR A 21 -10.01 10.46 14.94
CA TYR A 21 -9.86 9.04 15.27
C TYR A 21 -11.13 8.21 15.00
N LYS A 22 -12.31 8.85 14.94
CA LYS A 22 -13.58 8.18 14.61
C LYS A 22 -13.65 7.68 13.16
N GLN A 23 -12.78 8.19 12.29
CA GLN A 23 -12.66 7.73 10.90
C GLN A 23 -11.74 6.51 10.76
N LEU A 24 -11.13 6.05 11.87
CA LEU A 24 -10.21 4.92 11.93
C LEU A 24 -10.91 3.70 12.59
N PRO A 25 -10.58 2.47 12.17
CA PRO A 25 -9.56 2.11 11.19
C PRO A 25 -10.02 2.29 9.73
N VAL A 26 -9.09 2.60 8.83
CA VAL A 26 -9.34 2.68 7.38
C VAL A 26 -8.21 2.00 6.60
N ASN A 27 -8.54 1.38 5.48
CA ASN A 27 -7.57 0.77 4.58
C ASN A 27 -7.79 1.28 3.15
N PHE A 28 -6.83 2.03 2.64
CA PHE A 28 -6.84 2.54 1.27
C PHE A 28 -6.08 1.58 0.38
N TYR A 29 -6.64 1.22 -0.76
CA TYR A 29 -5.94 0.40 -1.75
C TYR A 29 -6.10 0.98 -3.16
N GLN A 30 -5.11 0.72 -3.99
CA GLN A 30 -5.17 1.02 -5.41
C GLN A 30 -4.60 -0.15 -6.21
N ILE A 31 -5.09 -0.31 -7.44
CA ILE A 31 -4.53 -1.26 -8.41
C ILE A 31 -3.92 -0.42 -9.51
N GLN A 32 -2.59 -0.42 -9.58
CA GLN A 32 -1.86 0.42 -10.53
C GLN A 32 -0.62 -0.30 -11.03
N THR A 33 -0.24 0.02 -12.26
CA THR A 33 1.06 -0.37 -12.81
C THR A 33 2.18 0.40 -12.11
N LYS A 34 3.15 -0.33 -11.57
CA LYS A 34 4.35 0.21 -10.93
C LYS A 34 5.56 -0.07 -11.80
N PHE A 35 6.55 0.81 -11.70
CA PHE A 35 7.84 0.62 -12.36
C PHE A 35 8.95 0.59 -11.31
N ARG A 36 9.82 -0.42 -11.41
CA ARG A 36 11.03 -0.53 -10.60
C ARG A 36 12.19 -0.80 -11.55
N ASP A 37 13.25 0.02 -11.45
CA ASP A 37 14.41 -0.16 -12.31
C ASP A 37 15.27 -1.33 -11.84
N GLU A 38 14.82 -2.53 -12.21
CA GLU A 38 15.50 -3.78 -11.90
C GLU A 38 16.72 -3.95 -12.81
N ILE A 39 17.91 -3.96 -12.22
CA ILE A 39 19.20 -4.07 -12.94
C ILE A 39 19.27 -5.36 -13.76
N ARG A 40 18.69 -6.46 -13.26
CA ARG A 40 18.71 -7.76 -13.93
C ARG A 40 17.30 -8.39 -13.96
N PRO A 41 16.44 -8.02 -14.92
CA PRO A 41 15.14 -8.65 -15.06
C PRO A 41 15.30 -10.12 -15.44
N ARG A 42 14.61 -11.01 -14.73
CA ARG A 42 14.67 -12.46 -14.93
C ARG A 42 13.28 -13.06 -14.75
N PHE A 43 13.07 -14.26 -15.27
CA PHE A 43 11.85 -15.04 -15.01
C PHE A 43 10.54 -14.35 -15.44
N GLY A 44 10.59 -13.49 -16.46
CA GLY A 44 9.40 -12.81 -17.01
C GLY A 44 8.67 -12.00 -15.94
N LEU A 45 7.39 -12.32 -15.70
CA LEU A 45 6.51 -11.61 -14.77
C LEU A 45 6.99 -11.64 -13.32
N MET A 46 7.75 -12.66 -12.91
CA MET A 46 8.22 -12.78 -11.52
C MET A 46 9.22 -11.68 -11.14
N ARG A 47 9.96 -11.14 -12.12
CA ARG A 47 10.95 -10.07 -11.89
C ARG A 47 11.08 -9.19 -13.13
N ALA A 48 10.00 -8.45 -13.41
CA ALA A 48 9.89 -7.46 -14.48
C ALA A 48 10.17 -6.03 -13.97
N LYS A 49 10.48 -5.11 -14.88
CA LYS A 49 10.60 -3.68 -14.56
C LYS A 49 9.25 -2.98 -14.38
N GLU A 50 8.23 -3.48 -15.08
CA GLU A 50 6.87 -2.97 -15.05
C GLU A 50 5.94 -4.11 -14.65
N PHE A 51 5.09 -3.88 -13.64
CA PHE A 51 4.16 -4.90 -13.15
C PHE A 51 2.92 -4.23 -12.54
N ILE A 52 1.79 -4.93 -12.60
CA ILE A 52 0.55 -4.51 -11.95
C ILE A 52 0.63 -4.91 -10.48
N MET A 53 0.30 -3.99 -9.58
CA MET A 53 0.31 -4.22 -8.14
C MET A 53 -0.97 -3.66 -7.52
N LYS A 54 -1.56 -4.44 -6.59
CA LYS A 54 -2.50 -3.91 -5.60
C LYS A 54 -1.70 -3.49 -4.37
N ASP A 55 -1.52 -2.19 -4.17
CA ASP A 55 -0.93 -1.65 -2.95
C ASP A 55 -2.02 -1.17 -2.00
N ALA A 56 -1.97 -1.64 -0.76
CA ALA A 56 -2.93 -1.35 0.31
C ALA A 56 -2.22 -0.79 1.53
N TYR A 57 -2.81 0.21 2.17
CA TYR A 57 -2.24 0.97 3.28
C TYR A 57 -3.31 1.18 4.35
N SER A 58 -3.09 0.62 5.54
CA SER A 58 -3.98 0.79 6.69
C SER A 58 -3.54 1.93 7.59
N PHE A 59 -4.52 2.63 8.17
CA PHE A 59 -4.33 3.66 9.17
C PHE A 59 -5.15 3.31 10.39
N ASP A 60 -4.49 3.28 11.54
CA ASP A 60 -5.04 2.79 12.80
C ASP A 60 -4.62 3.72 13.96
N THR A 61 -5.39 3.73 15.05
CA THR A 61 -5.19 4.64 16.19
C THR A 61 -4.15 4.15 17.19
N SER A 62 -3.86 2.84 17.21
CA SER A 62 -2.88 2.21 18.10
C SER A 62 -2.18 1.05 17.42
N LEU A 63 -1.09 0.58 18.04
CA LEU A 63 -0.35 -0.60 17.56
C LEU A 63 -1.20 -1.86 17.59
N GLU A 64 -2.02 -2.06 18.62
CA GLU A 64 -2.91 -3.22 18.72
C GLU A 64 -3.97 -3.23 17.62
N ALA A 65 -4.49 -2.05 17.24
CA ALA A 65 -5.41 -1.92 16.12
C ALA A 65 -4.70 -2.17 14.78
N ALA A 66 -3.45 -1.70 14.64
CA ALA A 66 -2.62 -1.98 13.46
C ALA A 66 -2.33 -3.48 13.29
N ASP A 67 -2.08 -4.21 14.39
CA ASP A 67 -1.90 -5.66 14.36
C ASP A 67 -3.18 -6.38 13.89
N ALA A 68 -4.36 -5.91 14.31
CA ALA A 68 -5.63 -6.45 13.83
C ALA A 68 -5.84 -6.19 12.34
N SER A 69 -5.53 -4.97 11.87
CA SER A 69 -5.57 -4.61 10.44
C SER A 69 -4.57 -5.42 9.61
N TYR A 70 -3.38 -5.69 10.16
CA TYR A 70 -2.39 -6.57 9.56
C TYR A 70 -2.91 -8.00 9.43
N GLN A 71 -3.48 -8.56 10.51
CA GLN A 71 -4.02 -9.91 10.49
C GLN A 71 -5.16 -10.05 9.47
N ALA A 72 -6.03 -9.04 9.36
CA ALA A 72 -7.10 -9.03 8.36
C ALA A 72 -6.56 -9.05 6.92
N MET A 73 -5.43 -8.39 6.64
CA MET A 73 -4.76 -8.47 5.34
C MET A 73 -4.05 -9.80 5.13
N TYR A 74 -3.49 -10.40 6.18
CA TYR A 74 -2.91 -11.73 6.11
C TYR A 74 -3.97 -12.79 5.79
N ASP A 75 -5.10 -12.78 6.48
CA ASP A 75 -6.16 -13.79 6.29
C ASP A 75 -6.87 -13.66 4.92
N ALA A 76 -6.80 -12.50 4.28
CA ALA A 76 -7.41 -12.24 2.98
C ALA A 76 -6.62 -12.84 1.80
N TYR A 77 -5.36 -13.27 2.00
CA TYR A 77 -4.42 -13.69 0.96
C TYR A 77 -3.66 -14.97 1.31
#